data_AF-A0A7W8YSR7-F1
#
_entry.id   AF-A0A7W8YSR7-F1
#
_cell.length_a   1.000
_cell.length_b   1.000
_cell.length_c   1.000
_cell.angle_alpha   90.00
_cell.angle_beta   90.00
_cell.angle_gamma   90.00
#
_symmetry.space_group_name_H-M   'P 1'
#
loop_
_entity.id
_entity.type
_entity.pdbx_description
1 polymer ?
#
loop_
_entity_poly.entity_id
_entity_poly.type
_entity_poly.pdbx_seq_one_letter_code
_entity_poly.pdbx_strand_id
1 'polypeptide(L)'
;MPYLYLAESYNELDLLTRLVYKIENTERPLKELSEAHYLSAELQRIKCSASRDILIFGSHADKYLNFHLCQVYALHIRIIDMLKYLDDKMYLCEREAYVYKHCKIFHLEMGNLAVFYERLGKMMIRAENR
;
A
#
# COMPACT_ATOMS: atom_id res chain seq x y z
N MET A 1 10.93 11.04 23.02
CA MET A 1 10.81 11.63 21.67
C MET A 1 9.77 10.88 20.84
N PRO A 2 8.46 11.01 21.11
CA PRO A 2 7.41 10.30 20.35
C PRO A 2 7.11 10.90 18.96
N TYR A 3 7.39 12.20 18.76
CA TYR A 3 7.07 12.89 17.50
C TYR A 3 7.95 12.49 16.30
N LEU A 4 9.22 12.12 16.55
CA LEU A 4 10.15 11.70 15.49
C LEU A 4 9.76 10.32 14.94
N TYR A 5 9.43 9.38 15.83
CA TYR A 5 8.87 8.07 15.46
C TYR A 5 7.55 8.20 14.70
N LEU A 6 6.67 9.12 15.12
CA LEU A 6 5.40 9.34 14.42
C LEU A 6 5.60 9.84 12.98
N ALA A 7 6.56 10.75 12.76
CA ALA A 7 6.86 11.26 11.42
C ALA A 7 7.49 10.20 10.51
N GLU A 8 8.38 9.36 11.04
CA GLU A 8 8.95 8.21 10.31
C GLU A 8 7.86 7.19 9.96
N SER A 9 7.01 6.86 10.92
CA SER A 9 5.87 5.97 10.76
C SER A 9 4.88 6.48 9.70
N TYR A 10 4.71 7.79 9.50
CA TYR A 10 3.85 8.32 8.43
C TYR A 10 4.42 8.23 7.01
N ASN A 11 5.73 7.98 6.88
CA ASN A 11 6.39 7.82 5.58
C ASN A 11 6.46 6.35 5.13
N GLU A 12 5.88 5.42 5.89
CA GLU A 12 5.98 3.98 5.65
C GLU A 12 5.43 3.54 4.28
N LEU A 13 4.51 4.30 3.69
CA LEU A 13 3.91 4.02 2.37
C LEU A 13 4.52 4.84 1.23
N ASP A 14 5.55 5.65 1.47
CA ASP A 14 6.13 6.54 0.46
C ASP A 14 6.69 5.75 -0.74
N LEU A 15 7.34 4.62 -0.50
CA LEU A 15 7.87 3.77 -1.56
C LEU A 15 6.75 3.20 -2.44
N LEU A 16 5.71 2.64 -1.82
CA LEU A 16 4.53 2.13 -2.54
C LEU A 16 3.84 3.24 -3.33
N THR A 17 3.70 4.42 -2.73
CA THR A 17 3.13 5.61 -3.38
C THR A 17 3.92 5.95 -4.63
N ARG A 18 5.25 6.09 -4.51
CA ARG A 18 6.14 6.37 -5.65
C ARG A 18 6.04 5.31 -6.73
N LEU A 19 5.95 4.02 -6.39
CA LEU A 19 5.79 2.95 -7.39
C LEU A 19 4.48 3.07 -8.16
N VAL A 20 3.35 3.32 -7.49
CA VAL A 20 2.06 3.51 -8.17
C VAL A 20 2.12 4.70 -9.13
N TYR A 21 2.67 5.83 -8.69
CA TYR A 21 2.86 7.00 -9.56
C TYR A 21 3.81 6.73 -10.73
N LYS A 22 4.90 5.97 -10.51
CA LYS A 22 5.81 5.58 -11.58
C LYS A 22 5.10 4.69 -12.60
N ILE A 23 4.30 3.72 -12.18
CA ILE A 23 3.58 2.80 -13.09
C ILE A 23 2.64 3.59 -14.01
N GLU A 24 1.89 4.54 -13.46
CA GLU A 24 0.95 5.37 -14.21
C GLU A 24 1.65 6.17 -15.33
N ASN A 25 2.82 6.73 -15.03
CA ASN A 25 3.57 7.61 -15.92
C ASN A 25 4.71 6.92 -16.68
N THR A 26 4.79 5.60 -16.60
CA THR A 26 5.92 4.84 -17.14
C THR A 26 5.89 4.83 -18.67
N GLU A 27 7.00 5.22 -19.29
CA GLU A 27 7.29 4.98 -20.70
C GLU A 27 8.12 3.70 -20.92
N ARG A 28 8.86 3.26 -19.90
CA ARG A 28 9.75 2.08 -19.93
C ARG A 28 9.57 1.21 -18.69
N PRO A 29 9.75 -0.12 -18.79
CA PRO A 29 9.64 -1.04 -17.64
C PRO A 29 10.48 -0.58 -16.44
N LEU A 30 9.88 -0.63 -15.24
CA LEU A 30 10.52 -0.28 -13.99
C LEU A 30 11.42 -1.43 -13.53
N LYS A 31 12.68 -1.10 -13.17
CA LYS A 31 13.65 -2.09 -12.70
C LYS A 31 13.21 -2.73 -11.39
N GLU A 32 12.62 -1.94 -10.49
CA GLU A 32 12.12 -2.38 -9.19
C GLU A 32 11.07 -3.49 -9.32
N LEU A 33 10.28 -3.46 -10.41
CA LEU A 33 9.24 -4.47 -10.67
C LEU A 33 9.74 -5.66 -11.50
N SER A 34 10.99 -5.61 -11.97
CA SER A 34 11.66 -6.73 -12.63
C SER A 34 12.26 -7.72 -11.64
N GLU A 35 12.53 -7.27 -10.41
CA GLU A 35 13.05 -8.11 -9.34
C GLU A 35 11.92 -8.96 -8.74
N ALA A 36 12.12 -10.27 -8.76
CA ALA A 36 11.23 -11.19 -8.07
C ALA A 36 11.19 -10.85 -6.58
N HIS A 37 9.99 -10.81 -6.01
CA HIS A 37 9.72 -10.57 -4.58
C HIS A 37 9.90 -9.15 -4.05
N TYR A 38 10.33 -8.17 -4.85
CA TYR A 38 10.53 -6.78 -4.39
C TYR A 38 9.28 -6.21 -3.70
N LEU A 39 8.13 -6.26 -4.37
CA LEU A 39 6.86 -5.78 -3.83
C LEU A 39 6.42 -6.55 -2.58
N SER A 40 6.57 -7.88 -2.58
CA SER A 40 6.19 -8.69 -1.42
C SER A 40 7.07 -8.40 -0.19
N ALA A 41 8.36 -8.13 -0.40
CA ALA A 41 9.27 -7.77 0.68
C ALA A 41 8.89 -6.41 1.28
N GLU A 42 8.57 -5.43 0.44
CA GLU A 42 8.14 -4.11 0.90
C GLU A 42 6.83 -4.17 1.69
N LEU A 43 5.85 -4.94 1.22
CA LEU A 43 4.59 -5.11 1.93
C LEU A 43 4.79 -5.81 3.28
N GLN A 44 5.71 -6.77 3.34
CA GLN A 44 6.06 -7.41 4.60
C GLN A 44 6.75 -6.44 5.56
N ARG A 45 7.65 -5.59 5.06
CA ARG A 45 8.29 -4.51 5.83
C ARG A 45 7.26 -3.58 6.45
N ILE A 46 6.29 -3.12 5.66
CA ILE A 46 5.19 -2.23 6.12
C ILE A 46 4.35 -2.93 7.19
N LYS A 47 3.94 -4.18 6.98
CA LYS A 47 3.14 -4.95 7.96
C LYS A 47 3.89 -5.12 9.29
N CYS A 48 5.18 -5.42 9.23
CA CYS A 48 6.03 -5.53 10.41
C CYS A 48 6.17 -4.17 11.13
N SER A 49 6.36 -3.07 10.39
CA SER A 49 6.43 -1.73 10.98
C SER A 49 5.12 -1.36 11.67
N ALA A 50 4.00 -1.47 10.97
CA ALA A 50 2.68 -1.17 11.51
C ALA A 50 2.36 -1.98 12.77
N SER A 51 2.72 -3.26 12.81
CA SER A 51 2.53 -4.10 14.00
C SER A 51 3.35 -3.63 15.21
N ARG A 52 4.53 -3.02 14.99
CA ARG A 52 5.33 -2.42 16.07
C ARG A 52 4.79 -1.05 16.46
N ASP A 53 4.43 -0.24 15.48
CA ASP A 53 3.97 1.13 15.67
C ASP A 53 2.69 1.20 16.50
N ILE A 54 1.76 0.25 16.33
CA ILE A 54 0.58 0.17 17.20
C ILE A 54 0.93 -0.06 18.67
N LEU A 55 2.01 -0.80 18.97
CA LEU A 55 2.47 -1.06 20.33
C LEU A 55 3.15 0.18 20.92
N ILE A 56 3.86 0.95 20.08
CA ILE A 56 4.55 2.18 20.47
C ILE A 56 3.53 3.30 20.74
N PHE A 57 2.53 3.45 19.86
CA PHE A 57 1.56 4.53 19.95
C PHE A 57 0.41 4.26 20.92
N GLY A 58 0.17 2.99 21.30
CA GLY A 58 -0.84 2.62 22.29
C GLY A 58 -2.21 3.21 21.95
N SER A 59 -2.81 3.95 22.88
CA SER A 59 -4.13 4.58 22.72
C SER A 59 -4.22 5.66 21.62
N HIS A 60 -3.10 6.04 21.01
CA HIS A 60 -3.06 6.97 19.86
C HIS A 60 -2.84 6.29 18.51
N ALA A 61 -2.73 4.95 18.51
CA ALA A 61 -2.52 4.19 17.29
C ALA A 61 -3.72 4.23 16.34
N ASP A 62 -4.92 4.57 16.83
CA ASP A 62 -6.13 4.78 16.02
C ASP A 62 -5.88 5.82 14.91
N LYS A 63 -5.24 6.95 15.24
CA LYS A 63 -4.91 8.01 14.29
C LYS A 63 -3.89 7.54 13.26
N TYR A 64 -2.88 6.80 13.70
CA TYR A 64 -1.88 6.20 12.82
C TYR A 64 -2.52 5.21 11.83
N LEU A 65 -3.35 4.29 12.34
CA LEU A 65 -4.02 3.27 11.54
C LEU A 65 -4.99 3.89 10.53
N ASN A 66 -5.81 4.86 10.95
CA ASN A 66 -6.75 5.55 10.07
C ASN A 66 -6.01 6.30 8.95
N PHE A 67 -4.92 7.00 9.27
CA PHE A 67 -4.12 7.69 8.27
C PHE A 67 -3.59 6.71 7.20
N HIS A 68 -2.98 5.61 7.63
CA HIS A 68 -2.42 4.61 6.71
C HIS A 68 -3.50 3.91 5.90
N LEU A 69 -4.63 3.55 6.51
CA LEU A 69 -5.75 2.91 5.82
C LEU A 69 -6.31 3.83 4.72
N CYS A 70 -6.48 5.13 5.01
CA CYS A 70 -6.88 6.11 4.01
C CYS A 70 -5.89 6.21 2.84
N GLN A 71 -4.58 6.20 3.11
CA GLN A 71 -3.56 6.20 2.05
C GLN A 71 -3.62 4.93 1.21
N VAL A 72 -3.73 3.75 1.83
CA VAL A 72 -3.84 2.48 1.11
C VAL A 72 -5.07 2.48 0.21
N TYR A 73 -6.24 2.94 0.70
CA TYR A 73 -7.43 3.05 -0.14
C TYR A 73 -7.27 4.05 -1.28
N ALA A 74 -6.64 5.20 -1.05
CA ALA A 74 -6.39 6.19 -2.10
C ALA A 74 -5.52 5.60 -3.23
N LEU A 75 -4.45 4.88 -2.87
CA LEU A 75 -3.61 4.16 -3.83
C LEU A 75 -4.40 3.06 -4.55
N HIS A 76 -5.23 2.32 -3.82
CA HIS A 76 -6.03 1.22 -4.37
C HIS A 76 -7.05 1.70 -5.39
N ILE A 77 -7.75 2.80 -5.11
CA ILE A 77 -8.69 3.45 -6.04
C ILE A 77 -7.95 3.85 -7.32
N ARG A 78 -6.78 4.49 -7.19
CA ARG A 78 -5.97 4.89 -8.35
C ARG A 78 -5.55 3.71 -9.22
N ILE A 79 -5.22 2.57 -8.61
CA ILE A 79 -4.92 1.32 -9.32
C ILE A 79 -6.17 0.79 -10.04
N ILE A 80 -7.34 0.82 -9.40
CA ILE A 80 -8.61 0.39 -10.00
C ILE A 80 -8.96 1.27 -11.20
N ASP A 81 -8.75 2.58 -11.11
CA ASP A 81 -9.02 3.51 -12.21
C ASP A 81 -8.10 3.24 -13.41
N MET A 82 -6.81 2.97 -13.16
CA MET A 82 -5.89 2.54 -14.22
C MET A 82 -6.33 1.22 -14.86
N LEU A 83 -6.78 0.24 -14.06
CA LEU A 83 -7.25 -1.04 -14.59
C LEU A 83 -8.50 -0.87 -15.45
N LYS A 84 -9.49 -0.11 -15.00
CA LYS A 84 -10.73 0.16 -15.76
C LYS A 84 -10.42 0.79 -17.12
N TYR A 85 -9.59 1.84 -17.12
CA TYR A 85 -9.19 2.52 -18.35
C TYR A 85 -8.47 1.61 -19.35
N LEU A 86 -7.71 0.63 -18.87
CA LEU A 86 -7.03 -0.34 -19.72
C LEU A 86 -7.96 -1.46 -20.18
N ASP A 87 -8.89 -1.92 -19.34
CA ASP A 87 -9.86 -2.97 -19.69
C ASP A 87 -10.84 -2.50 -20.79
N ASP A 88 -11.14 -1.19 -20.83
CA ASP A 88 -11.94 -0.57 -21.88
C ASP A 88 -11.25 -0.59 -23.27
N LYS A 89 -9.96 -0.94 -23.34
CA LYS A 89 -9.20 -1.03 -24.59
C LYS A 89 -9.29 -2.44 -25.18
N MET A 90 -9.76 -2.52 -26.41
CA MET A 90 -9.90 -3.80 -27.14
C MET A 90 -8.55 -4.50 -27.39
N TYR A 91 -7.46 -3.75 -27.52
CA TYR A 91 -6.09 -4.27 -27.67
C TYR A 91 -5.12 -3.41 -26.86
N LEU A 92 -4.28 -4.06 -26.06
CA LEU A 92 -3.23 -3.42 -25.28
C LEU A 92 -1.91 -3.43 -26.06
N CYS A 93 -1.26 -2.29 -26.20
CA CYS A 93 0.14 -2.27 -26.64
C CYS A 93 1.07 -2.84 -25.55
N GLU A 94 2.34 -3.13 -25.87
CA GLU A 94 3.28 -3.74 -24.92
C GLU A 94 3.38 -2.97 -23.59
N ARG A 95 3.40 -1.64 -23.67
CA ARG A 95 3.38 -0.75 -22.50
C ARG A 95 2.13 -0.97 -21.66
N GLU A 96 0.96 -0.98 -22.29
CA GLU A 96 -0.33 -1.11 -21.61
C GLU A 96 -0.48 -2.50 -20.99
N ALA A 97 -0.01 -3.55 -21.67
CA ALA A 97 0.03 -4.91 -21.14
C ALA A 97 0.95 -5.00 -19.89
N TYR A 98 2.11 -4.33 -19.94
CA TYR A 98 3.01 -4.22 -18.79
C TYR A 98 2.32 -3.52 -17.60
N VAL A 99 1.73 -2.34 -17.84
CA VAL A 99 1.01 -1.59 -16.79
C VAL A 99 -0.14 -2.43 -16.24
N TYR A 100 -0.96 -3.04 -17.08
CA TYR A 100 -2.09 -3.88 -16.67
C TYR A 100 -1.64 -5.04 -15.77
N LYS A 101 -0.59 -5.76 -16.16
CA LYS A 101 -0.02 -6.86 -15.38
C LYS A 101 0.37 -6.39 -13.98
N HIS A 102 1.11 -5.29 -13.86
CA HIS A 102 1.56 -4.81 -12.57
C HIS A 102 0.43 -4.18 -11.76
N CYS A 103 -0.48 -3.44 -12.37
CA CYS A 103 -1.68 -2.92 -11.70
C CYS A 103 -2.54 -4.06 -11.10
N LYS A 104 -2.67 -5.21 -11.76
CA LYS A 104 -3.37 -6.38 -11.17
C LYS A 104 -2.67 -6.89 -9.91
N ILE A 105 -1.34 -6.99 -9.93
CA ILE A 105 -0.57 -7.41 -8.77
C ILE A 105 -0.77 -6.39 -7.62
N PHE A 106 -0.59 -5.11 -7.91
CA PHE A 106 -0.79 -4.03 -6.94
C PHE A 106 -2.23 -4.00 -6.38
N HIS A 107 -3.24 -4.25 -7.22
CA HIS A 107 -4.64 -4.31 -6.79
C HIS A 107 -4.87 -5.38 -5.73
N LEU A 108 -4.34 -6.59 -5.93
CA LEU A 108 -4.43 -7.67 -4.97
C LEU A 108 -3.70 -7.32 -3.66
N GLU A 109 -2.48 -6.80 -3.78
CA GLU A 109 -1.65 -6.49 -2.62
C GLU A 109 -2.17 -5.32 -1.78
N MET A 110 -2.72 -4.28 -2.40
CA MET A 110 -3.37 -3.18 -1.68
C MET A 110 -4.60 -3.65 -0.93
N GLY A 111 -5.40 -4.54 -1.54
CA GLY A 111 -6.53 -5.18 -0.86
C GLY A 111 -6.07 -5.96 0.38
N ASN A 112 -5.00 -6.75 0.25
CA ASN A 112 -4.42 -7.49 1.37
C ASN A 112 -3.91 -6.55 2.48
N LEU A 113 -3.30 -5.43 2.11
CA LEU A 113 -2.77 -4.45 3.05
C LEU A 113 -3.89 -3.69 3.79
N ALA A 114 -4.97 -3.33 3.10
CA ALA A 114 -6.14 -2.71 3.71
C ALA A 114 -6.79 -3.64 4.75
N VAL A 115 -7.01 -4.90 4.39
CA VAL A 115 -7.54 -5.93 5.30
C VAL A 115 -6.63 -6.11 6.52
N PHE A 116 -5.31 -6.03 6.33
CA PHE A 116 -4.36 -6.10 7.43
C PHE A 116 -4.51 -4.93 8.41
N TYR A 117 -4.55 -3.68 7.93
CA TYR A 117 -4.74 -2.50 8.77
C TYR A 117 -6.09 -2.52 9.52
N GLU A 118 -7.16 -2.94 8.85
CA GLU A 118 -8.47 -3.12 9.50
C GLU A 118 -8.43 -4.16 10.63
N ARG A 119 -7.72 -5.28 10.41
CA ARG A 119 -7.56 -6.33 11.43
C ARG A 119 -6.77 -5.81 12.62
N LEU A 120 -5.70 -5.05 12.40
CA LEU A 120 -4.94 -4.40 13.48
C LEU A 120 -5.84 -3.48 14.30
N GLY A 121 -6.65 -2.62 13.66
CA GLY A 121 -7.58 -1.75 14.37
C GLY A 121 -8.60 -2.52 15.22
N LYS A 122 -9.16 -3.61 14.71
CA LYS A 122 -10.08 -4.48 15.47
C LYS A 122 -9.41 -5.16 16.67
N MET A 123 -8.13 -5.53 16.56
CA MET A 123 -7.39 -6.13 17.68
C MET A 123 -7.17 -5.13 18.81
N MET A 124 -6.94 -3.86 18.49
CA MET A 124 -6.79 -2.79 19.50
C MET A 124 -8.08 -2.56 20.29
N ILE A 125 -9.23 -2.44 19.61
CA ILE A 125 -10.53 -2.27 20.28
C ILE A 125 -10.83 -3.42 21.25
N ARG A 126 -10.41 -4.64 20.92
CA ARG A 126 -10.58 -5.81 21.81
C ARG A 126 -9.64 -5.79 23.01
N ALA A 127 -8.47 -5.18 22.89
CA ALA A 127 -7.52 -5.05 24.00
C ALA A 127 -7.95 -3.98 25.01
N GLU A 128 -8.58 -2.89 24.57
CA GLU A 128 -9.08 -1.81 25.44
C GLU A 128 -10.35 -2.18 26.23
N ASN A 129 -11.12 -3.17 25.75
CA ASN A 129 -12.35 -3.65 26.39
C ASN A 129 -12.12 -4.80 27.40
N ARG A 130 -10.86 -5.12 27.73
CA ARG A 130 -10.47 -6.15 28.72
C ARG A 130 -9.79 -5.50 29.92
#